data_AF-A0A090V7Z2-F1
#
_entry.id   AF-A0A090V7Z2-F1
#
_cell.length_a   1.000
_cell.length_b   1.000
_cell.length_c   1.000
_cell.angle_alpha   90.00
_cell.angle_beta   90.00
_cell.angle_gamma   90.00
#
_symmetry.space_group_name_H-M   'P 1'
#
loop_
_entity.id
_entity.type
_entity.pdbx_description
1 polymer ?
#
loop_
_entity_poly.entity_id
_entity_poly.type
_entity_poly.pdbx_seq_one_letter_code
_entity_poly.pdbx_strand_id
1 'polypeptide(L)' 'MSVGAFLAIIFISYGLSSGTDLDLQPFNDKGLGITEGISKNVGAGLYAFYVLAVIAIGSMLFGGVKKILNK' A
#
# COMPACT_ATOMS: atom_id res chain seq x y z
N MET A 1 7.32 15.34 12.27
CA MET A 1 5.97 14.72 12.17
C MET A 1 5.79 13.79 10.97
N SER A 2 6.47 14.01 9.84
CA SER A 2 6.33 13.19 8.62
C SER A 2 6.74 11.72 8.80
N VAL A 3 7.85 11.44 9.50
CA VAL A 3 8.34 10.06 9.70
C VAL A 3 7.38 9.22 10.55
N GLY A 4 6.77 9.80 11.59
CA GLY A 4 5.80 9.10 12.42
C GLY A 4 4.51 8.72 11.67
N ALA A 5 4.00 9.64 10.84
CA ALA A 5 2.84 9.37 10.00
C ALA A 5 3.13 8.29 8.94
N PHE A 6 4.33 8.33 8.34
CA PHE A 6 4.77 7.31 7.40
C PHE A 6 4.85 5.93 8.06
N LEU A 7 5.49 5.84 9.23
CA LEU A 7 5.57 4.57 9.98
C LEU A 7 4.19 4.04 10.37
N ALA A 8 3.26 4.91 10.78
CA ALA A 8 1.89 4.51 11.09
C ALA A 8 1.19 3.83 9.89
N ILE A 9 1.34 4.40 8.68
CA ILE A 9 0.78 3.82 7.45
C ILE A 9 1.39 2.44 7.18
N ILE A 10 2.70 2.29 7.37
CA ILE A 10 3.38 1.00 7.18
C ILE A 10 2.86 -0.04 8.17
N PHE A 11 2.72 0.28 9.45
CA PHE A 11 2.21 -0.65 10.45
C PHE A 11 0.75 -1.06 10.21
N ILE A 12 -0.10 -0.10 9.84
CA ILE A 12 -1.51 -0.38 9.49
C ILE A 12 -1.57 -1.28 8.25
N SER A 13 -0.78 -0.97 7.22
CA SER A 13 -0.75 -1.76 5.97
C SER A 13 -0.22 -3.17 6.19
N TYR A 14 0.77 -3.33 7.07
CA TYR A 14 1.28 -4.65 7.46
C TYR A 14 0.29 -5.46 8.30
N GLY A 15 -0.51 -4.79 9.15
CA GLY A 15 -1.58 -5.42 9.93
C GLY A 15 -2.78 -5.84 9.08
N LEU A 16 -3.11 -5.07 8.04
CA LEU A 16 -4.19 -5.39 7.10
C LEU A 16 -3.79 -6.44 6.07
N SER A 17 -2.50 -6.57 5.76
CA SER A 17 -2.04 -7.57 4.79
C SER A 17 -2.05 -8.97 5.41
N SER A 18 -2.76 -9.91 4.79
CA SER A 18 -2.55 -11.34 5.01
C SER A 18 -1.68 -11.94 3.91
N GLY A 19 -0.90 -12.95 4.26
CA GLY A 19 -0.16 -13.78 3.30
C GLY A 19 -0.97 -14.95 2.75
N THR A 20 -2.15 -15.20 3.33
CA THR A 20 -3.01 -16.36 3.04
C THR A 20 -4.16 -16.04 2.09
N ASP A 21 -4.38 -14.75 1.75
CA ASP A 21 -5.48 -14.33 0.87
C ASP A 21 -5.23 -14.67 -0.60
N LEU A 22 -3.98 -15.01 -0.94
CA LEU A 22 -3.56 -15.37 -2.29
C LEU A 22 -3.23 -16.87 -2.35
N ASP A 23 -3.84 -17.58 -3.30
CA ASP A 23 -3.43 -18.95 -3.59
C ASP A 23 -1.99 -18.94 -4.16
N LEU A 24 -1.07 -19.55 -3.41
CA LEU A 24 0.34 -19.59 -3.73
C LEU A 24 0.71 -20.77 -4.62
N GLN A 25 -0.17 -21.76 -4.78
CA GLN A 25 0.09 -22.95 -5.61
C GLN A 25 0.47 -22.58 -7.05
N PRO A 26 -0.24 -21.68 -7.77
CA PRO A 26 0.10 -21.31 -9.14
C PRO A 26 1.47 -20.63 -9.28
N PHE A 27 1.97 -19.99 -8.22
CA PHE A 27 3.30 -19.37 -8.20
C PHE A 27 4.37 -20.42 -7.88
N ASN A 28 4.08 -21.35 -6.97
CA ASN A 28 4.99 -22.42 -6.60
C ASN A 28 5.12 -23.49 -7.69
N ASP A 29 4.05 -23.77 -8.44
CA ASP A 29 4.06 -24.63 -9.62
C ASP A 29 4.96 -24.07 -10.74
N LYS A 30 5.15 -22.74 -10.75
CA LYS A 30 6.11 -22.05 -11.65
C LYS A 30 7.54 -22.03 -11.09
N GLY A 31 7.79 -22.69 -9.96
CA GLY A 31 9.09 -22.75 -9.30
C GLY A 31 9.49 -21.47 -8.57
N LEU A 32 8.56 -20.56 -8.28
CA LEU A 32 8.89 -19.26 -7.68
C LEU A 32 9.08 -19.31 -6.16
N GLY A 33 8.72 -20.42 -5.50
CA GLY A 33 8.95 -20.62 -4.06
C GLY A 33 8.37 -19.51 -3.18
N ILE A 34 7.20 -18.99 -3.53
CA ILE A 34 6.52 -17.94 -2.78
C ILE A 34 5.88 -18.56 -1.54
N THR A 35 6.39 -18.14 -0.38
CA THR A 35 5.82 -18.46 0.94
C THR A 35 4.82 -17.39 1.38
N GLU A 36 3.91 -17.72 2.29
CA GLU A 36 2.96 -16.78 2.90
C GLU A 36 3.64 -15.51 3.44
N GLY A 37 4.83 -15.63 4.04
CA GLY A 37 5.59 -14.47 4.53
C GLY A 37 6.03 -13.51 3.41
N ILE A 38 6.40 -14.04 2.24
CA ILE A 38 6.76 -13.23 1.07
C ILE A 38 5.49 -12.54 0.54
N SER A 39 4.41 -13.30 0.38
CA SER A 39 3.10 -12.78 -0.04
C SER A 39 2.61 -11.65 0.86
N LYS A 40 2.69 -11.85 2.19
CA LYS A 40 2.31 -10.83 3.19
C LYS A 40 3.15 -9.56 3.09
N ASN A 41 4.47 -9.68 2.92
CA ASN A 41 5.33 -8.50 2.82
C ASN A 41 5.05 -7.69 1.55
N VAL A 42 4.80 -8.37 0.43
CA VAL A 42 4.44 -7.73 -0.84
C VAL A 42 3.06 -7.07 -0.72
N GLY A 43 2.07 -7.77 -0.17
CA GLY A 43 0.73 -7.22 0.09
C GLY A 43 0.78 -6.00 1.00
N ALA A 44 1.57 -6.04 2.08
CA ALA A 44 1.76 -4.92 3.00
C ALA A 44 2.36 -3.69 2.29
N GLY A 45 3.36 -3.90 1.43
CA GLY A 45 3.94 -2.84 0.60
C GLY A 45 2.93 -2.25 -0.38
N LEU A 46 2.10 -3.09 -0.98
CA LEU A 46 1.07 -2.67 -1.92
C LEU A 46 -0.05 -1.85 -1.25
N TYR A 47 -0.52 -2.30 -0.08
CA TYR A 47 -1.47 -1.54 0.74
C TYR A 47 -0.89 -0.16 1.13
N ALA A 48 0.36 -0.12 1.59
CA ALA A 48 1.01 1.14 1.94
C ALA A 48 1.12 2.08 0.72
N PHE A 49 1.47 1.54 -0.44
CA PHE A 49 1.52 2.30 -1.69
C PHE A 49 0.15 2.88 -2.05
N TYR A 50 -0.93 2.09 -1.99
CA TYR A 50 -2.27 2.58 -2.32
C TYR A 50 -2.76 3.66 -1.37
N VAL A 51 -2.53 3.50 -0.07
CA VAL A 51 -2.89 4.54 0.92
C VAL A 51 -2.16 5.85 0.62
N LEU A 52 -0.85 5.78 0.38
CA LEU A 52 -0.05 6.96 0.05
C LEU A 52 -0.44 7.58 -1.29
N ALA A 53 -0.76 6.75 -2.29
CA ALA A 53 -1.21 7.22 -3.59
C ALA A 53 -2.53 7.99 -3.48
N VAL A 54 -3.50 7.48 -2.71
CA VAL A 54 -4.78 8.17 -2.48
C VAL A 54 -4.56 9.50 -1.76
N ILE A 55 -3.71 9.52 -0.72
CA ILE A 55 -3.37 10.76 0.00
C ILE A 55 -2.70 11.77 -0.94
N ALA A 56 -1.77 11.32 -1.77
CA ALA A 56 -1.06 12.18 -2.72
C ALA A 56 -2.00 12.78 -3.76
N ILE A 57 -2.81 11.94 -4.42
CA ILE A 57 -3.80 12.37 -5.41
C ILE A 57 -4.81 13.33 -4.77
N GLY A 58 -5.37 12.97 -3.62
CA GLY A 58 -6.32 13.82 -2.89
C GLY A 58 -5.72 15.17 -2.52
N SER A 59 -4.46 15.19 -2.08
CA SER A 59 -3.74 16.43 -1.74
C SER A 59 -3.51 17.30 -2.98
N MET A 60 -3.14 16.70 -4.12
CA MET A 60 -2.96 17.41 -5.39
C MET A 60 -4.28 17.96 -5.93
N LEU A 61 -5.37 17.20 -5.85
CA LEU A 61 -6.69 17.64 -6.26
C LEU A 61 -7.17 18.78 -5.37
N PHE A 62 -7.07 18.67 -4.05
CA PHE A 62 -7.46 19.74 -3.14
C PHE A 62 -6.63 21.00 -3.37
N GLY A 63 -5.31 20.89 -3.51
CA GLY A 63 -4.42 22.02 -3.81
C GLY A 63 -4.69 22.65 -5.17
N GLY A 64 -4.87 21.82 -6.20
CA GLY A 64 -5.12 22.24 -7.59
C GLY A 64 -6.49 22.90 -7.77
N VAL A 65 -7.55 22.28 -7.24
CA VAL A 65 -8.92 22.81 -7.30
C VAL A 65 -9.02 24.14 -6.55
N LYS A 66 -8.43 24.25 -5.35
CA LYS A 66 -8.44 25.50 -4.59
C LYS A 66 -7.70 26.63 -5.31
N LYS A 67 -6.62 26.33 -6.04
CA LYS A 67 -5.87 27.30 -6.83
C LYS A 67 -6.66 27.82 -8.05
N ILE A 68 -7.55 27.01 -8.60
CA ILE A 68 -8.42 27.37 -9.73
C ILE A 68 -9.65 28.15 -9.24
N LEU A 69 -10.27 27.70 -8.15
CA LEU A 69 -11.50 28.31 -7.61
C LEU A 69 -11.26 29.62 -6.84
N ASN A 70 -10.07 29.84 -6.29
CA ASN A 70 -9.73 31.04 -5.52
C ASN A 70 -9.12 32.16 -6.39
N LYS A 71 -9.46 32.17 -7.69
CA LYS A 71 -9.21 33.29 -8.60
C LYS A 71 -10.45 34.16 -8.72
#